data_AF-A0A7W1GSC1-F1
#
_entry.id   AF-A0A7W1GSC1-F1
#
_cell.length_a   1.000
_cell.length_b   1.000
_cell.length_c   1.000
_cell.angle_alpha   90.00
_cell.angle_beta   90.00
_cell.angle_gamma   90.00
#
_symmetry.space_group_name_H-M   'P 1'
#
loop_
_entity.id
_entity.type
_entity.pdbx_description
1 polymer ?
#
loop_
_entity_poly.entity_id
_entity_poly.type
_entity_poly.pdbx_seq_one_letter_code
_entity_poly.pdbx_strand_id
1 'polypeptide(L)' 'LPASVSVDGDRVVALLERPVHGIAPGQTLAVYTGTRVLGSATLGRDPSR' A
#
# COMPACT_ATOMS: atom_id res chain seq x y z
N LEU A 1 0.86 -7.32 6.70
CA LEU A 1 -0.51 -7.32 7.25
C LEU A 1 -1.45 -7.83 6.17
N PRO A 2 -2.55 -8.52 6.48
CA PRO A 2 -3.57 -8.85 5.49
C PRO A 2 -4.18 -7.58 4.89
N ALA A 3 -4.30 -7.56 3.56
CA ALA A 3 -4.85 -6.45 2.80
C ALA A 3 -5.31 -6.95 1.42
N SER A 4 -6.31 -6.27 0.87
CA SER A 4 -6.61 -6.36 -0.57
C SER A 4 -5.83 -5.29 -1.31
N VAL A 5 -5.21 -5.66 -2.43
CA VAL A 5 -4.38 -4.76 -3.24
C VAL A 5 -4.97 -4.68 -4.64
N SER A 6 -5.18 -3.45 -5.13
CA SER A 6 -5.54 -3.17 -6.52
C SER A 6 -4.54 -2.20 -7.14
N VAL A 7 -4.44 -2.27 -8.46
CA VAL A 7 -3.65 -1.33 -9.27
C VAL A 7 -4.62 -0.52 -10.12
N ASP A 8 -4.49 0.80 -10.05
CA ASP A 8 -5.27 1.77 -10.82
C ASP A 8 -4.31 2.71 -11.53
N GLY A 9 -4.03 2.44 -12.81
CA GLY A 9 -3.03 3.17 -13.58
C GLY A 9 -1.63 3.08 -12.95
N ASP A 10 -1.09 4.22 -12.52
CA ASP A 10 0.21 4.35 -11.85
C ASP A 10 0.11 4.23 -10.32
N ARG A 11 -1.09 4.03 -9.78
CA ARG A 11 -1.34 3.93 -8.33
C ARG A 11 -1.54 2.51 -7.89
N VAL A 12 -1.01 2.21 -6.70
CA VAL A 12 -1.30 0.99 -5.96
C VAL A 12 -2.13 1.36 -4.75
N VAL A 13 -3.31 0.76 -4.63
CA VAL A 13 -4.21 0.98 -3.49
C VAL A 13 -4.25 -0.29 -2.65
N ALA A 14 -3.89 -0.15 -1.37
CA ALA A 14 -3.97 -1.24 -0.40
C ALA A 14 -5.07 -0.93 0.62
N LEU A 15 -6.13 -1.73 0.61
CA LEU A 15 -7.16 -1.69 1.64
C LEU A 15 -6.76 -2.65 2.77
N LEU A 16 -6.35 -2.09 3.90
CA LEU A 16 -5.97 -2.86 5.08
C LEU A 16 -7.23 -3.40 5.77
N GLU A 17 -7.22 -4.67 6.16
CA GLU A 17 -8.38 -5.28 6.87
C GLU A 17 -8.60 -4.67 8.26
N ARG A 18 -7.59 -4.03 8.82
CA ARG A 18 -7.63 -3.37 10.13
C ARG A 18 -6.92 -2.03 10.06
N PRO A 19 -7.37 -1.02 10.84
CA PRO A 19 -6.68 0.26 10.95
C PRO A 19 -5.25 0.08 11.46
N VAL A 20 -4.36 0.94 10.97
CA VAL A 20 -2.95 0.98 11.37
C VAL A 20 -2.57 2.44 11.63
N HIS A 21 -1.79 2.65 12.68
CA HIS A 21 -1.23 3.96 13.03
C HIS A 21 0.20 4.10 12.52
N GLY A 22 0.68 5.35 12.40
CA GLY A 22 2.05 5.63 11.98
C GLY A 22 2.31 5.50 10.48
N ILE A 23 1.24 5.52 9.67
CA ILE A 23 1.35 5.59 8.21
C ILE A 23 1.52 7.05 7.79
N ALA A 24 2.56 7.33 7.01
CA ALA A 24 2.92 8.67 6.55
C ALA A 24 3.45 8.67 5.11
N PRO A 25 3.27 9.77 4.35
CA PRO A 25 3.88 9.93 3.04
C PRO A 25 5.40 9.76 3.08
N GLY A 26 5.97 9.19 2.01
CA GLY A 26 7.40 8.89 1.88
C GLY A 26 7.80 7.51 2.39
N GLN A 27 6.93 6.80 3.12
CA GLN A 27 7.15 5.40 3.50
C GLN A 27 6.96 4.44 2.31
N THR A 28 7.42 3.20 2.43
CA THR A 28 7.27 2.16 1.40
C THR A 28 6.11 1.23 1.72
N LEU A 29 5.21 1.04 0.76
CA LEU A 29 4.32 -0.12 0.68
C LEU A 29 5.06 -1.26 -0.03
N ALA A 30 5.27 -2.38 0.65
CA ALA A 30 5.81 -3.59 0.04
C ALA A 30 4.72 -4.67 0.02
N VAL A 31 4.44 -5.22 -1.16
CA VAL A 31 3.39 -6.23 -1.36
C VAL A 31 4.03 -7.60 -1.44
N TYR A 32 3.55 -8.52 -0.60
CA TYR A 32 4.06 -9.89 -0.52
C TYR A 32 2.98 -10.91 -0.88
N THR A 33 3.39 -12.02 -1.49
CA THR A 33 2.63 -13.28 -1.52
C THR A 33 3.45 -14.37 -0.83
N GLY A 34 2.95 -14.86 0.31
CA GLY A 34 3.76 -15.63 1.24
C GLY A 34 5.00 -14.84 1.68
N THR A 35 6.18 -15.31 1.30
CA THR A 35 7.48 -14.66 1.60
C THR A 35 8.08 -13.91 0.41
N ARG A 36 7.44 -13.95 -0.76
CA ARG A 36 7.96 -13.33 -2.00
C ARG A 36 7.41 -11.91 -2.16
N VAL A 37 8.30 -10.97 -2.47
CA VAL A 37 7.92 -9.60 -2.87
C VAL A 37 7.36 -9.63 -4.29
N LEU A 38 6.16 -9.07 -4.46
CA LEU A 38 5.53 -8.86 -5.77
C LEU A 38 5.82 -7.48 -6.33
N GLY A 39 6.03 -6.49 -5.46
CA GLY A 39 6.34 -5.12 -5.87
C GLY A 39 6.35 -4.18 -4.68
N SER A 40 6.69 -2.92 -4.96
CA SER A 40 6.66 -1.85 -3.98
C SER A 40 6.18 -0.54 -4.60
N ALA A 41 5.66 0.33 -3.73
CA ALA A 41 5.29 1.70 -4.07
C ALA A 41 5.67 2.62 -2.91
N THR A 42 5.96 3.88 -3.21
CA THR A 42 6.12 4.91 -2.18
C THR A 42 4.74 5.49 -1.84
N LEU A 43 4.43 5.59 -0.56
CA LEU A 43 3.20 6.20 -0.09
C LEU A 43 3.20 7.70 -0.41
N GLY A 44 2.27 8.11 -1.26
CA GLY A 44 1.98 9.51 -1.54
C GLY A 44 0.95 10.10 -0.59
N ARG A 45 0.60 11.36 -0.81
CA ARG A 45 -0.65 11.94 -0.29
C ARG A 45 -1.75 11.59 -1.28
N ASP A 46 -2.93 11.28 -0.77
CA ASP A 46 -4.13 11.21 -1.60
C ASP A 46 -4.46 12.64 -2.03
N PRO A 47 -4.40 12.98 -3.34
CA PRO A 47 -4.71 14.32 -3.80
C PRO A 47 -6.22 14.62 -3.80
N SER A 48 -7.07 13.60 -3.58
CA SER A 48 -8.52 13.77 -3.51
C SER A 48 -9.03 14.17 -2.11
N ARG A 49 -8.13 14.29 -1.13
CA ARG A 49 -8.43 14.65 0.25
C ARG A 49 -7.58 15.81 0.73
#